data_AF-A0A4Q4CI77-F1
#
_entry.id   AF-A0A4Q4CI77-F1
#
_cell.length_a   1.000
_cell.length_b   1.000
_cell.length_c   1.000
_cell.angle_alpha   90.00
_cell.angle_beta   90.00
_cell.angle_gamma   90.00
#
_symmetry.space_group_name_H-M   'P 1'
#
loop_
_entity.id
_entity.type
_entity.pdbx_description
1 polymer ?
#
loop_
_entity_poly.entity_id
_entity_poly.type
_entity_poly.pdbx_seq_one_letter_code
_entity_poly.pdbx_strand_id
1 'polypeptide(L)'
;PARTPRWVGTFHAVMARLLIEDGGGVPGLPRGFAILGPGDARSLLMQAGGLRDAKEASLLQEVVSLLKNGLVADPRRLPRSTALARFEPEVLARAAAVLPAYQTALAQRQALDFDDLIARPVLAMQAHPALADHWASRWAEILVDEYQDTNHAQHALVRLLAGKPGRVFAVGDDLQAIYGWRGADVGHIRRFQKDYKAAPAPLKLETNYRSTPTILRAANAVAAEDPEALPKILRPADPKALPGAAIVIREVPTSEDEGRGALAWVQALRRRQPELPWRDCAVLVRAGFVAEPILAALRQAGIPVRLMTDREPEPPKEILATIAWLRLAMSREIDRKEGRATWDPAADDAFRRACAFPARGIGGVLFGRLRE
;
A
#
# COMPACT_ATOMS: atom_id res chain seq x y z
N PRO A 1 3.57 21.53 24.25
CA PRO A 1 3.30 20.34 23.42
C PRO A 1 4.60 19.67 22.99
N ALA A 2 4.87 18.45 23.49
CA ALA A 2 5.97 17.63 23.01
C ALA A 2 5.83 17.48 21.49
N ARG A 3 6.85 17.92 20.73
CA ARG A 3 6.81 17.91 19.26
C ARG A 3 6.52 16.49 18.78
N THR A 4 5.42 16.30 18.05
CA THR A 4 5.16 15.05 17.33
C THR A 4 6.43 14.70 16.55
N PRO A 5 6.94 13.45 16.65
CA PRO A 5 8.19 13.12 15.98
C PRO A 5 8.03 13.32 14.47
N ARG A 6 9.00 14.02 13.86
CA ARG A 6 8.90 14.47 12.47
C ARG A 6 8.78 13.30 11.49
N TRP A 7 9.48 12.20 11.75
CA TRP A 7 9.58 11.05 10.84
C TRP A 7 8.65 9.91 11.29
N VAL A 8 7.35 10.20 11.35
CA VAL A 8 6.30 9.21 11.63
C VAL A 8 5.34 9.18 10.46
N GLY A 9 5.12 8.01 9.89
CA GLY A 9 4.24 7.81 8.75
C GLY A 9 4.48 6.46 8.09
N THR A 10 3.75 6.20 7.00
CA THR A 10 4.00 5.02 6.16
C THR A 10 5.35 5.13 5.46
N PHE A 11 5.89 4.00 4.97
CA PHE A 11 7.10 3.97 4.15
C PHE A 11 7.08 5.02 3.03
N HIS A 12 5.98 5.07 2.27
CA HIS A 12 5.83 6.01 1.15
C HIS A 12 5.82 7.47 1.61
N ALA A 13 5.13 7.80 2.70
CA ALA A 13 5.08 9.18 3.20
C ALA A 13 6.43 9.66 3.73
N VAL A 14 7.15 8.79 4.45
CA VAL A 14 8.51 9.07 4.96
C VAL A 14 9.48 9.25 3.79
N MET A 15 9.44 8.36 2.79
CA MET A 15 10.34 8.44 1.65
C MET A 15 10.04 9.59 0.70
N ALA A 16 8.77 9.89 0.43
CA ALA A 16 8.40 11.06 -0.37
C ALA A 16 8.97 12.34 0.26
N ARG A 17 8.83 12.49 1.58
CA ARG A 17 9.42 13.62 2.31
C ARG A 17 10.95 13.63 2.20
N LEU A 18 11.62 12.50 2.44
CA LEU A 18 13.07 12.41 2.36
C LEU A 18 13.58 12.77 0.96
N LEU A 19 12.94 12.26 -0.09
CA LEU A 19 13.30 12.56 -1.48
C LEU A 19 13.10 14.03 -1.83
N ILE A 20 12.05 14.67 -1.33
CA ILE A 20 11.80 16.11 -1.52
C ILE A 20 12.86 16.95 -0.79
N GLU A 21 13.20 16.58 0.45
CA GLU A 21 14.12 17.35 1.29
C GLU A 21 15.60 17.12 0.96
N ASP A 22 15.97 15.90 0.58
CA ASP A 22 17.36 15.42 0.54
C ASP A 22 17.60 14.36 -0.55
N GLY A 23 16.78 14.35 -1.60
CA GLY A 23 16.89 13.40 -2.71
C GLY A 23 17.97 13.70 -3.74
N GLY A 24 18.75 14.78 -3.56
CA GLY A 24 19.73 15.25 -4.56
C GLY A 24 20.84 14.24 -4.90
N GLY A 25 21.11 13.29 -4.01
CA GLY A 25 22.05 12.19 -4.26
C GLY A 25 21.47 11.00 -5.02
N VAL A 26 20.15 10.97 -5.28
CA VAL A 26 19.49 9.88 -6.02
C VAL A 26 19.64 10.15 -7.53
N PRO A 27 20.33 9.28 -8.30
CA PRO A 27 20.57 9.52 -9.72
C PRO A 27 19.27 9.68 -10.52
N GLY A 28 19.22 10.74 -11.32
CA GLY A 28 18.09 11.05 -12.19
C GLY A 28 16.79 11.36 -11.45
N LEU A 29 16.83 11.70 -10.15
CA LEU A 29 15.65 12.20 -9.43
C LEU A 29 15.38 13.66 -9.84
N PRO A 30 14.24 13.96 -10.47
CA PRO A 30 13.89 15.33 -10.83
C PRO A 30 13.64 16.19 -9.58
N ARG A 31 14.02 17.47 -9.61
CA ARG A 31 13.58 18.41 -8.58
C ARG A 31 12.09 18.69 -8.76
N GLY A 32 11.31 18.61 -7.67
CA GLY A 32 9.87 18.87 -7.74
C GLY A 32 9.07 17.79 -8.47
N PHE A 33 9.57 16.55 -8.48
CA PHE A 33 8.92 15.44 -9.18
C PHE A 33 7.44 15.29 -8.81
N ALA A 34 6.62 14.93 -9.80
CA ALA A 34 5.22 14.57 -9.56
C ALA A 34 5.09 13.14 -9.02
N ILE A 35 4.11 12.87 -8.17
CA ILE A 35 3.74 11.51 -7.76
C ILE A 35 2.46 11.13 -8.51
N LEU A 36 2.55 10.13 -9.39
CA LEU A 36 1.40 9.66 -10.17
C LEU A 36 0.50 8.75 -9.34
N GLY A 37 -0.80 9.04 -9.36
CA GLY A 37 -1.81 8.13 -8.85
C GLY A 37 -1.98 6.90 -9.75
N PRO A 38 -2.63 5.83 -9.28
CA PRO A 38 -2.75 4.57 -10.03
C PRO A 38 -3.33 4.72 -11.43
N GLY A 39 -4.32 5.60 -11.62
CA GLY A 39 -4.93 5.87 -12.93
C GLY A 39 -4.00 6.58 -13.93
N ASP A 40 -3.20 7.53 -13.45
CA ASP A 40 -2.24 8.27 -14.27
C ASP A 40 -1.04 7.38 -14.63
N ALA A 41 -0.55 6.60 -13.66
CA ALA A 41 0.47 5.57 -13.87
C ALA A 41 0.02 4.54 -14.91
N ARG A 42 -1.24 4.06 -14.84
CA ARG A 42 -1.80 3.12 -15.82
C ARG A 42 -1.87 3.75 -17.22
N SER A 43 -2.36 4.99 -17.31
CA SER A 43 -2.43 5.71 -18.59
C SER A 43 -1.05 5.88 -19.23
N LEU A 44 -0.03 6.15 -18.40
CA LEU A 44 1.35 6.25 -18.86
C LEU A 44 1.92 4.89 -19.29
N LEU A 45 1.66 3.82 -18.53
CA LEU A 45 2.03 2.46 -18.89
C LEU A 45 1.43 2.05 -20.24
N MET A 46 0.16 2.39 -20.48
CA MET A 46 -0.50 2.14 -21.77
C MET A 46 0.20 2.85 -22.92
N GLN A 47 0.53 4.13 -22.74
CA GLN A 47 1.23 4.91 -23.77
C GLN A 47 2.64 4.37 -24.04
N ALA A 48 3.39 4.05 -22.99
CA ALA A 48 4.75 3.52 -23.11
C ALA A 48 4.79 2.12 -23.73
N GLY A 49 3.79 1.28 -23.41
CA GLY A 49 3.69 -0.10 -23.91
C GLY A 49 2.87 -0.27 -25.20
N GLY A 50 2.32 0.81 -25.77
CA GLY A 50 1.42 0.74 -26.92
C GLY A 50 0.12 -0.04 -26.66
N LEU A 51 -0.33 -0.10 -25.40
CA LEU A 51 -1.48 -0.89 -24.97
C LEU A 51 -2.78 -0.14 -25.25
N ARG A 52 -3.80 -0.88 -25.71
CA ARG A 52 -5.14 -0.33 -26.00
C ARG A 52 -6.22 -0.84 -25.04
N ASP A 53 -6.02 -2.02 -24.45
CA ASP A 53 -6.94 -2.60 -23.50
C ASP A 53 -6.61 -2.17 -22.06
N ALA A 54 -7.60 -1.58 -21.38
CA ALA A 54 -7.48 -1.15 -19.99
C ALA A 54 -7.39 -2.32 -19.00
N LYS A 55 -7.97 -3.49 -19.32
CA LYS A 55 -7.89 -4.69 -18.48
C LYS A 55 -6.48 -5.25 -18.51
N GLU A 56 -5.94 -5.43 -19.72
CA GLU A 56 -4.54 -5.81 -19.92
C GLU A 56 -3.59 -4.82 -19.21
N ALA A 57 -3.79 -3.52 -19.38
CA ALA A 57 -2.95 -2.52 -18.72
C ALA A 57 -3.00 -2.59 -17.19
N SER A 58 -4.16 -2.90 -16.61
CA SER A 58 -4.31 -3.07 -15.16
C SER A 58 -3.54 -4.29 -14.67
N LEU A 59 -3.60 -5.40 -15.42
CA LEU A 59 -2.86 -6.62 -15.12
C LEU A 59 -1.34 -6.39 -15.20
N LEU A 60 -0.88 -5.75 -16.27
CA LEU A 60 0.54 -5.43 -16.44
C LEU A 60 1.03 -4.42 -15.39
N GLN A 61 0.20 -3.47 -14.97
CA GLN A 61 0.52 -2.54 -13.89
C GLN A 61 0.73 -3.27 -12.56
N GLU A 62 -0.12 -4.25 -12.23
CA GLU A 62 0.04 -5.06 -11.02
C GLU A 62 1.36 -5.84 -11.03
N VAL A 63 1.71 -6.45 -12.16
CA VAL A 63 3.00 -7.15 -12.31
C VAL A 63 4.17 -6.17 -12.23
N VAL A 64 4.11 -5.02 -12.92
CA VAL A 64 5.14 -3.96 -12.84
C VAL A 64 5.36 -3.52 -11.39
N SER A 65 4.29 -3.33 -10.62
CA SER A 65 4.38 -2.98 -9.20
C SER A 65 5.10 -4.07 -8.39
N LEU A 66 4.75 -5.34 -8.62
CA LEU A 66 5.43 -6.47 -7.97
C LEU A 66 6.91 -6.58 -8.35
N LEU A 67 7.27 -6.29 -9.61
CA LEU A 67 8.67 -6.26 -10.06
C LEU A 67 9.46 -5.15 -9.35
N LYS A 68 8.87 -3.95 -9.21
CA LYS A 68 9.48 -2.84 -8.46
C LYS A 68 9.62 -3.18 -6.98
N ASN A 69 8.59 -3.77 -6.37
CA ASN A 69 8.60 -4.22 -4.97
C ASN A 69 9.62 -5.34 -4.71
N GLY A 70 9.93 -6.16 -5.73
CA GLY A 70 10.98 -7.17 -5.71
C GLY A 70 12.38 -6.63 -6.05
N LEU A 71 12.54 -5.34 -6.33
CA LEU A 71 13.79 -4.71 -6.83
C LEU A 71 14.37 -5.42 -8.06
N VAL A 72 13.51 -5.89 -8.97
CA VAL A 72 13.92 -6.65 -10.14
C VAL A 72 14.46 -5.73 -11.22
N ALA A 73 15.79 -5.73 -11.39
CA ALA A 73 16.46 -4.94 -12.44
C ALA A 73 16.56 -5.67 -13.80
N ASP A 74 16.70 -7.01 -13.80
CA ASP A 74 16.66 -7.83 -15.02
C ASP A 74 15.35 -8.61 -15.07
N PRO A 75 14.44 -8.31 -16.01
CA PRO A 75 13.17 -8.99 -16.10
C PRO A 75 13.24 -10.49 -16.43
N ARG A 76 14.39 -10.99 -16.89
CA ARG A 76 14.65 -12.44 -17.07
C ARG A 76 14.97 -13.14 -15.76
N ARG A 77 15.21 -12.38 -14.70
CA ARG A 77 15.49 -12.86 -13.34
C ARG A 77 14.30 -12.57 -12.43
N LEU A 78 13.13 -13.06 -12.83
CA LEU A 78 11.92 -12.95 -12.01
C LEU A 78 12.16 -13.67 -10.67
N PRO A 79 11.94 -13.00 -9.53
CA PRO A 79 12.04 -13.65 -8.25
C PRO A 79 10.93 -14.70 -8.17
N ARG A 80 11.24 -15.86 -7.59
CA ARG A 80 10.24 -16.86 -7.19
C ARG A 80 9.48 -16.32 -5.99
N SER A 81 8.61 -15.34 -6.22
CA SER A 81 7.65 -14.86 -5.22
C SER A 81 6.30 -15.54 -5.46
N THR A 82 5.61 -15.88 -4.37
CA THR A 82 4.24 -16.40 -4.42
C THR A 82 3.30 -15.41 -5.12
N ALA A 83 3.55 -14.11 -4.97
CA ALA A 83 2.77 -13.05 -5.60
C ALA A 83 2.86 -13.04 -7.13
N LEU A 84 4.03 -13.33 -7.71
CA LEU A 84 4.23 -13.39 -9.17
C LEU A 84 3.80 -14.74 -9.76
N ALA A 85 3.83 -15.82 -8.97
CA ALA A 85 3.49 -17.17 -9.41
C ALA A 85 2.02 -17.34 -9.87
N ARG A 86 1.14 -16.40 -9.52
CA ARG A 86 -0.28 -16.40 -9.94
C ARG A 86 -0.52 -15.85 -11.35
N PHE A 87 0.52 -15.29 -12.00
CA PHE A 87 0.40 -14.72 -13.34
C PHE A 87 0.98 -15.68 -14.38
N GLU A 88 0.34 -15.70 -15.55
CA GLU A 88 0.83 -16.48 -16.69
C GLU A 88 2.22 -15.99 -17.14
N PRO A 89 3.11 -16.90 -17.59
CA PRO A 89 4.47 -16.53 -18.04
C PRO A 89 4.50 -15.45 -19.12
N GLU A 90 3.51 -15.41 -20.00
CA GLU A 90 3.40 -14.41 -21.07
C GLU A 90 3.11 -13.00 -20.51
N VAL A 91 2.24 -12.91 -19.49
CA VAL A 91 1.94 -11.65 -18.80
C VAL A 91 3.18 -11.13 -18.09
N LEU A 92 3.90 -12.04 -17.41
CA LEU A 92 5.17 -11.72 -16.74
C LEU A 92 6.20 -11.19 -17.74
N ALA A 93 6.40 -11.88 -18.86
CA ALA A 93 7.33 -11.49 -19.91
C ALA A 93 6.96 -10.15 -20.58
N ARG A 94 5.66 -9.88 -20.75
CA ARG A 94 5.20 -8.62 -21.34
C ARG A 94 5.33 -7.44 -20.38
N ALA A 95 5.00 -7.62 -19.10
CA ALA A 95 5.20 -6.57 -18.08
C ALA A 95 6.68 -6.22 -17.94
N ALA A 96 7.53 -7.25 -17.91
CA ALA A 96 8.98 -7.19 -18.00
C ALA A 96 9.48 -6.35 -19.19
N ALA A 97 8.95 -6.60 -20.39
CA ALA A 97 9.35 -5.91 -21.61
C ALA A 97 8.90 -4.43 -21.66
N VAL A 98 7.75 -4.10 -21.07
CA VAL A 98 7.22 -2.72 -21.05
C VAL A 98 7.89 -1.86 -19.98
N LEU A 99 8.37 -2.46 -18.89
CA LEU A 99 8.93 -1.74 -17.74
C LEU A 99 10.00 -0.70 -18.10
N PRO A 100 11.02 -0.97 -18.96
CA PRO A 100 12.02 0.04 -19.31
C PRO A 100 11.45 1.27 -20.03
N ALA A 101 10.52 1.05 -20.96
CA ALA A 101 9.83 2.13 -21.68
C ALA A 101 8.97 2.96 -20.72
N TYR A 102 8.28 2.29 -19.79
CA TYR A 102 7.49 2.95 -18.75
C TYR A 102 8.37 3.80 -17.81
N GLN A 103 9.50 3.28 -17.33
CA GLN A 103 10.44 4.06 -16.49
C GLN A 103 11.03 5.26 -17.26
N THR A 104 11.31 5.09 -18.55
CA THR A 104 11.77 6.21 -19.41
C THR A 104 10.71 7.29 -19.52
N ALA A 105 9.46 6.90 -19.72
CA ALA A 105 8.34 7.84 -19.85
C ALA A 105 8.01 8.55 -18.53
N LEU A 106 8.19 7.88 -17.38
CA LEU A 106 8.14 8.51 -16.05
C LEU A 106 9.23 9.58 -15.90
N ALA A 107 10.48 9.26 -16.27
CA ALA A 107 11.60 10.19 -16.20
C ALA A 107 11.40 11.42 -17.11
N GLN A 108 10.89 11.23 -18.33
CA GLN A 108 10.56 12.33 -19.26
C GLN A 108 9.48 13.27 -18.71
N ARG A 109 8.58 12.75 -17.88
CA ARG A 109 7.55 13.55 -17.19
C ARG A 109 7.98 14.07 -15.82
N GLN A 110 9.27 13.91 -15.49
CA GLN A 110 9.78 14.23 -14.17
C GLN A 110 8.91 13.67 -13.04
N ALA A 111 8.42 12.43 -13.20
CA ALA A 111 7.43 11.84 -12.31
C ALA A 111 7.92 10.52 -11.72
N LEU A 112 7.38 10.18 -10.55
CA LEU A 112 7.51 8.90 -9.88
C LEU A 112 6.11 8.29 -9.71
N ASP A 113 6.00 6.97 -9.75
CA ASP A 113 4.84 6.29 -9.17
C ASP A 113 5.10 5.93 -7.70
N PHE A 114 4.10 5.32 -7.05
CA PHE A 114 4.19 4.95 -5.64
C PHE A 114 5.36 4.00 -5.35
N ASP A 115 5.59 2.99 -6.20
CA ASP A 115 6.64 2.00 -5.96
C ASP A 115 8.04 2.63 -6.14
N ASP A 116 8.19 3.60 -7.04
CA ASP A 116 9.46 4.33 -7.23
C ASP A 116 9.89 5.14 -6.01
N LEU A 117 8.96 5.56 -5.15
CA LEU A 117 9.29 6.25 -3.89
C LEU A 117 10.14 5.38 -2.96
N ILE A 118 10.12 4.06 -3.14
CA ILE A 118 10.90 3.11 -2.34
C ILE A 118 11.99 2.47 -3.21
N ALA A 119 11.64 1.92 -4.37
CA ALA A 119 12.56 1.15 -5.18
C ALA A 119 13.77 1.98 -5.67
N ARG A 120 13.54 3.23 -6.14
CA ARG A 120 14.62 4.09 -6.63
C ARG A 120 15.64 4.46 -5.55
N PRO A 121 15.24 4.99 -4.37
CA PRO A 121 16.20 5.29 -3.31
C PRO A 121 16.95 4.05 -2.82
N VAL A 122 16.30 2.89 -2.76
CA VAL A 122 16.97 1.63 -2.40
C VAL A 122 18.06 1.27 -3.41
N LEU A 123 17.73 1.26 -4.71
CA LEU A 123 18.70 0.97 -5.76
C LEU A 123 19.85 1.99 -5.77
N ALA A 124 19.55 3.28 -5.52
CA ALA A 124 20.55 4.33 -5.42
C ALA A 124 21.51 4.13 -4.24
N MET A 125 20.99 3.81 -3.05
CA MET A 125 21.81 3.50 -1.87
C MET A 125 22.66 2.24 -2.06
N GLN A 126 22.13 1.23 -2.75
CA GLN A 126 22.89 0.02 -3.09
C GLN A 126 24.05 0.31 -4.05
N ALA A 127 23.84 1.20 -5.02
CA ALA A 127 24.87 1.60 -5.99
C ALA A 127 25.87 2.63 -5.43
N HIS A 128 25.45 3.46 -4.48
CA HIS A 128 26.24 4.56 -3.93
C HIS A 128 26.29 4.48 -2.39
N PRO A 129 27.27 3.77 -1.81
CA PRO A 129 27.39 3.62 -0.36
C PRO A 129 27.44 4.95 0.42
N ALA A 130 28.03 6.00 -0.16
CA ALA A 130 28.06 7.32 0.45
C ALA A 130 26.66 7.93 0.67
N LEU A 131 25.70 7.65 -0.22
CA LEU A 131 24.30 8.05 -0.03
C LEU A 131 23.65 7.27 1.12
N ALA A 132 23.93 5.96 1.20
CA ALA A 132 23.44 5.12 2.28
C ALA A 132 23.97 5.59 3.64
N ASP A 133 25.28 5.88 3.75
CA ASP A 133 25.90 6.37 4.97
C ASP A 133 25.34 7.74 5.38
N HIS A 134 25.18 8.65 4.40
CA HIS A 134 24.57 9.97 4.64
C HIS A 134 23.16 9.85 5.21
N TRP A 135 22.29 9.06 4.59
CA TRP A 135 20.92 8.89 5.08
C TRP A 135 20.81 8.07 6.36
N ALA A 136 21.64 7.03 6.53
CA ALA A 136 21.65 6.23 7.74
C ALA A 136 22.08 7.05 8.98
N SER A 137 22.92 8.08 8.80
CA SER A 137 23.32 8.98 9.89
C SER A 137 22.17 9.83 10.45
N ARG A 138 21.02 9.90 9.75
CA ARG A 138 19.89 10.79 10.11
C ARG A 138 19.04 10.25 11.26
N TRP A 139 18.99 8.93 11.45
CA TRP A 139 18.17 8.30 12.48
C TRP A 139 19.01 7.43 13.41
N ALA A 140 18.92 7.68 14.71
CA ALA A 140 19.58 6.85 15.69
C ALA A 140 18.92 5.47 15.84
N GLU A 141 17.59 5.42 15.69
CA GLU A 141 16.77 4.21 15.85
C GLU A 141 15.64 4.24 14.82
N ILE A 142 15.31 3.08 14.26
CA ILE A 142 14.19 2.91 13.32
C ILE A 142 13.17 1.98 13.95
N LEU A 143 11.92 2.45 14.06
CA LEU A 143 10.80 1.65 14.55
C LEU A 143 9.91 1.28 13.37
N VAL A 144 9.59 0.00 13.22
CA VAL A 144 8.71 -0.49 12.16
C VAL A 144 7.62 -1.35 12.78
N ASP A 145 6.38 -0.94 12.58
CA ASP A 145 5.19 -1.71 12.94
C ASP A 145 4.72 -2.54 11.73
N GLU A 146 3.92 -3.57 11.97
CA GLU A 146 3.40 -4.50 10.95
C GLU A 146 4.50 -5.11 10.05
N TYR A 147 5.64 -5.49 10.64
CA TYR A 147 6.83 -5.91 9.90
C TYR A 147 6.62 -7.18 9.06
N GLN A 148 5.64 -8.01 9.41
CA GLN A 148 5.28 -9.21 8.64
C GLN A 148 4.77 -8.90 7.23
N ASP A 149 4.25 -7.70 7.00
CA ASP A 149 3.64 -7.29 5.73
C ASP A 149 4.60 -6.45 4.86
N THR A 150 5.89 -6.46 5.20
CA THR A 150 6.92 -5.77 4.42
C THR A 150 7.28 -6.53 3.14
N ASN A 151 7.32 -5.82 2.02
CA ASN A 151 7.86 -6.35 0.76
C ASN A 151 9.40 -6.25 0.72
N HIS A 152 10.02 -6.83 -0.31
CA HIS A 152 11.48 -6.89 -0.40
C HIS A 152 12.13 -5.49 -0.45
N ALA A 153 11.56 -4.56 -1.23
CA ALA A 153 12.05 -3.19 -1.32
C ALA A 153 11.95 -2.44 0.03
N GLN A 154 10.84 -2.60 0.76
CA GLN A 154 10.67 -2.02 2.09
C GLN A 154 11.64 -2.60 3.11
N HIS A 155 11.82 -3.92 3.13
CA HIS A 155 12.78 -4.58 4.00
C HIS A 155 14.22 -4.10 3.71
N ALA A 156 14.61 -4.04 2.42
CA ALA A 156 15.91 -3.53 2.00
C ALA A 156 16.10 -2.06 2.39
N LEU A 157 15.06 -1.23 2.24
CA LEU A 157 15.06 0.16 2.67
C LEU A 157 15.38 0.29 4.16
N VAL A 158 14.66 -0.43 5.02
CA VAL A 158 14.90 -0.40 6.48
C VAL A 158 16.34 -0.77 6.79
N ARG A 159 16.88 -1.82 6.16
CA ARG A 159 18.26 -2.26 6.38
C ARG A 159 19.30 -1.24 5.97
N LEU A 160 19.10 -0.57 4.84
CA LEU A 160 20.02 0.46 4.36
C LEU A 160 19.98 1.69 5.26
N LEU A 161 18.78 2.16 5.64
CA LEU A 161 18.60 3.30 6.53
C LEU A 161 19.08 3.03 7.96
N ALA A 162 19.03 1.79 8.43
CA ALA A 162 19.52 1.43 9.75
C ALA A 162 21.06 1.39 9.83
N GLY A 163 21.74 1.37 8.67
CA GLY A 163 23.19 1.34 8.56
C GLY A 163 23.84 0.22 9.39
N LYS A 164 25.02 0.49 9.93
CA LYS A 164 25.70 -0.35 10.92
C LYS A 164 25.75 0.42 12.25
N PRO A 165 25.27 -0.14 13.36
CA PRO A 165 25.06 -1.58 13.61
C PRO A 165 23.68 -2.15 13.22
N GLY A 166 22.78 -1.37 12.61
CA GLY A 166 21.45 -1.84 12.21
C GLY A 166 20.42 -1.73 13.34
N ARG A 167 20.22 -0.51 13.84
CA ARG A 167 19.36 -0.21 14.99
C ARG A 167 17.87 -0.16 14.60
N VAL A 168 17.27 -1.34 14.53
CA VAL A 168 15.87 -1.54 14.14
C VAL A 168 15.10 -2.21 15.26
N PHE A 169 13.97 -1.60 15.63
CA PHE A 169 12.96 -2.19 16.50
C PHE A 169 11.73 -2.51 15.65
N ALA A 170 11.55 -3.80 15.33
CA ALA A 170 10.42 -4.28 14.54
C ALA A 170 9.36 -4.93 15.43
N VAL A 171 8.10 -4.59 15.18
CA VAL A 171 6.91 -5.21 15.77
C VAL A 171 6.12 -5.87 14.65
N GLY A 172 5.57 -7.06 14.91
CA GLY A 172 4.71 -7.74 13.97
C GLY A 172 4.29 -9.12 14.44
N ASP A 173 3.39 -9.72 13.67
CA ASP A 173 2.80 -11.03 13.92
C ASP A 173 2.76 -11.81 12.61
N ASP A 174 3.53 -12.89 12.51
CA ASP A 174 3.60 -13.69 11.29
C ASP A 174 2.29 -14.40 10.93
N LEU A 175 1.42 -14.68 11.90
CA LEU A 175 0.08 -15.24 11.68
C LEU A 175 -0.92 -14.19 11.18
N GLN A 176 -0.55 -12.90 11.21
CA GLN A 176 -1.36 -11.81 10.66
C GLN A 176 -0.89 -11.36 9.27
N ALA A 177 0.08 -12.06 8.67
CA ALA A 177 0.60 -11.74 7.34
C ALA A 177 -0.44 -12.06 6.24
N ILE A 178 -1.18 -11.05 5.80
CA ILE A 178 -2.27 -11.19 4.81
C ILE A 178 -2.01 -10.43 3.50
N TYR A 179 -0.91 -9.68 3.40
CA TYR A 179 -0.58 -8.90 2.21
C TYR A 179 0.36 -9.61 1.22
N GLY A 180 0.50 -10.93 1.30
CA GLY A 180 1.37 -11.70 0.40
C GLY A 180 1.07 -11.49 -1.09
N TRP A 181 -0.19 -11.26 -1.45
CA TRP A 181 -0.59 -10.94 -2.84
C TRP A 181 -0.02 -9.60 -3.36
N ARG A 182 0.38 -8.68 -2.47
CA ARG A 182 1.07 -7.42 -2.78
C ARG A 182 2.61 -7.55 -2.75
N GLY A 183 3.12 -8.77 -2.59
CA GLY A 183 4.57 -9.03 -2.52
C GLY A 183 5.17 -8.90 -1.13
N ALA A 184 4.35 -8.85 -0.07
CA ALA A 184 4.83 -8.99 1.29
C ALA A 184 5.45 -10.39 1.50
N ASP A 185 6.55 -10.44 2.27
CA ASP A 185 7.24 -11.68 2.61
C ASP A 185 7.31 -11.83 4.13
N VAL A 186 6.43 -12.70 4.67
CA VAL A 186 6.39 -13.06 6.11
C VAL A 186 7.72 -13.64 6.59
N GLY A 187 8.54 -14.16 5.68
CA GLY A 187 9.88 -14.61 5.98
C GLY A 187 10.76 -13.50 6.56
N HIS A 188 10.51 -12.21 6.27
CA HIS A 188 11.27 -11.09 6.84
C HIS A 188 11.21 -11.07 8.37
N ILE A 189 10.03 -11.24 8.95
CA ILE A 189 9.88 -11.27 10.41
C ILE A 189 10.39 -12.61 10.98
N ARG A 190 10.12 -13.73 10.30
CA ARG A 190 10.58 -15.06 10.73
C ARG A 190 12.11 -15.20 10.76
N ARG A 191 12.82 -14.47 9.89
CA ARG A 191 14.29 -14.47 9.81
C ARG A 191 14.96 -13.23 10.40
N PHE A 192 14.25 -12.40 11.15
CA PHE A 192 14.75 -11.12 11.65
C PHE A 192 16.13 -11.23 12.34
N GLN A 193 16.33 -12.22 13.20
CA GLN A 193 17.61 -12.43 13.90
C GLN A 193 18.76 -12.86 12.97
N LYS A 194 18.46 -13.46 11.81
CA LYS A 194 19.47 -13.77 10.79
C LYS A 194 19.92 -12.50 10.06
N ASP A 195 18.98 -11.59 9.80
CA ASP A 195 19.24 -10.31 9.14
C ASP A 195 19.93 -9.30 10.07
N TYR A 196 19.56 -9.29 11.35
CA TYR A 196 20.11 -8.43 12.39
C TYR A 196 20.79 -9.28 13.46
N LYS A 197 22.03 -9.72 13.20
CA LYS A 197 22.77 -10.66 14.06
C LYS A 197 23.00 -10.18 15.50
N ALA A 198 23.02 -8.86 15.70
CA ALA A 198 23.15 -8.24 17.02
C ALA A 198 21.82 -8.12 17.77
N ALA A 199 20.69 -8.48 17.14
CA ALA A 199 19.39 -8.41 17.77
C ALA A 199 19.32 -9.40 18.95
N PRO A 200 18.77 -8.98 20.09
CA PRO A 200 18.50 -9.89 21.20
C PRO A 200 17.48 -10.97 20.80
N ALA A 201 17.23 -11.90 21.72
CA ALA A 201 16.11 -12.82 21.58
C ALA A 201 14.79 -12.03 21.40
N PRO A 202 13.86 -12.51 20.54
CA PRO A 202 12.60 -11.82 20.33
C PRO A 202 11.78 -11.78 21.62
N LEU A 203 11.26 -10.61 21.96
CA LEU A 203 10.31 -10.46 23.07
C LEU A 203 8.92 -10.90 22.60
N LYS A 204 8.42 -11.99 23.16
CA LYS A 204 7.09 -12.51 22.83
C LYS A 204 6.04 -11.88 23.75
N LEU A 205 5.11 -11.14 23.17
CA LEU A 205 3.97 -10.56 23.89
C LEU A 205 2.79 -11.53 23.81
N GLU A 206 2.71 -12.44 24.78
CA GLU A 206 1.70 -13.49 24.81
C GLU A 206 0.41 -13.07 25.54
N THR A 207 0.43 -11.95 26.25
CA THR A 207 -0.72 -11.42 26.97
C THR A 207 -1.64 -10.64 26.03
N ASN A 208 -2.85 -11.15 25.81
CA ASN A 208 -3.88 -10.52 25.00
C ASN A 208 -4.89 -9.77 25.87
N TYR A 209 -5.04 -8.48 25.58
CA TYR A 209 -5.93 -7.55 26.29
C TYR A 209 -7.25 -7.30 25.58
N ARG A 210 -7.46 -7.90 24.39
CA ARG A 210 -8.59 -7.60 23.49
C ARG A 210 -9.70 -8.65 23.56
N SER A 211 -9.32 -9.92 23.61
CA SER A 211 -10.21 -11.04 23.30
C SER A 211 -10.48 -11.91 24.52
N THR A 212 -11.68 -12.51 24.54
CA THR A 212 -12.09 -13.42 25.62
C THR A 212 -11.32 -14.75 25.54
N PRO A 213 -11.22 -15.52 26.64
CA PRO A 213 -10.59 -16.83 26.62
C PRO A 213 -11.14 -17.79 25.55
N THR A 214 -12.43 -17.69 25.22
CA THR A 214 -13.07 -18.51 24.19
C THR A 214 -12.53 -18.21 22.79
N ILE A 215 -12.39 -16.92 22.44
CA ILE A 215 -11.81 -16.49 21.16
C ILE A 215 -10.33 -16.88 21.10
N LEU A 216 -9.58 -16.68 22.18
CA LEU A 216 -8.14 -17.00 22.22
C LEU A 216 -7.87 -18.50 22.05
N ARG A 217 -8.69 -19.37 22.65
CA ARG A 217 -8.57 -20.83 22.43
C ARG A 217 -8.77 -21.19 20.95
N ALA A 218 -9.77 -20.62 20.29
CA ALA A 218 -10.01 -20.87 18.87
C ALA A 218 -8.86 -20.34 18.00
N ALA A 219 -8.39 -19.11 18.27
CA ALA A 219 -7.28 -18.52 17.54
C ALA A 219 -5.98 -19.32 17.69
N ASN A 220 -5.64 -19.75 18.91
CA ASN A 220 -4.46 -20.59 19.15
C ASN A 220 -4.58 -21.98 18.49
N ALA A 221 -5.79 -22.55 18.44
CA ALA A 221 -6.01 -23.83 17.77
C ALA A 221 -5.77 -23.72 16.25
N VAL A 222 -6.27 -22.64 15.61
CA VAL A 222 -6.01 -22.38 14.18
C VAL A 222 -4.52 -22.11 13.95
N ALA A 223 -3.87 -21.34 14.83
CA ALA A 223 -2.45 -21.04 14.73
C ALA A 223 -1.55 -22.28 14.83
N ALA A 224 -1.95 -23.30 15.59
CA ALA A 224 -1.20 -24.54 15.76
C ALA A 224 -1.09 -25.38 14.48
N GLU A 225 -1.91 -25.09 13.46
CA GLU A 225 -1.87 -25.77 12.16
C GLU A 225 -0.78 -25.23 11.23
N ASP A 226 -0.16 -24.07 11.53
CA ASP A 226 0.98 -23.54 10.77
C ASP A 226 2.32 -23.98 11.40
N PRO A 227 3.04 -24.96 10.79
CA PRO A 227 4.30 -25.46 11.34
C PRO A 227 5.46 -24.46 11.24
N GLU A 228 5.32 -23.42 10.41
CA GLU A 228 6.34 -22.38 10.24
C GLU A 228 6.10 -21.16 11.15
N ALA A 229 4.99 -21.15 11.89
CA ALA A 229 4.63 -20.04 12.76
C ALA A 229 5.67 -19.83 13.87
N LEU A 230 5.93 -18.56 14.19
CA LEU A 230 6.77 -18.22 15.35
C LEU A 230 6.11 -18.74 16.62
N PRO A 231 6.80 -19.56 17.45
CA PRO A 231 6.15 -20.21 18.58
C PRO A 231 5.65 -19.20 19.60
N LYS A 232 4.34 -19.15 19.82
CA LYS A 232 3.69 -18.33 20.84
C LYS A 232 2.32 -18.89 21.19
N ILE A 233 1.86 -18.63 22.41
CA ILE A 233 0.51 -18.97 22.85
C ILE A 233 -0.13 -17.75 23.47
N LEU A 234 -1.23 -17.25 22.87
CA LEU A 234 -1.95 -16.10 23.39
C LEU A 234 -2.77 -16.47 24.62
N ARG A 235 -2.64 -15.68 25.69
CA ARG A 235 -3.35 -15.86 26.97
C ARG A 235 -4.09 -14.58 27.35
N PRO A 236 -5.27 -14.68 27.99
CA PRO A 236 -5.99 -13.50 28.44
C PRO A 236 -5.17 -12.72 29.48
N ALA A 237 -5.32 -11.38 29.48
CA ALA A 237 -4.66 -10.50 30.44
C ALA A 237 -5.04 -10.78 31.89
N ASP A 238 -6.30 -11.13 32.14
CA ASP A 238 -6.76 -11.64 33.43
C ASP A 238 -6.86 -13.18 33.36
N PRO A 239 -6.00 -13.91 34.10
CA PRO A 239 -6.07 -15.37 34.16
C PRO A 239 -7.38 -15.91 34.74
N LYS A 240 -8.13 -15.08 35.48
CA LYS A 240 -9.43 -15.42 36.07
C LYS A 240 -10.61 -15.01 35.19
N ALA A 241 -10.36 -14.41 34.03
CA ALA A 241 -11.41 -14.02 33.10
C ALA A 241 -12.31 -15.23 32.77
N LEU A 242 -13.61 -15.06 32.94
CA LEU A 242 -14.57 -16.08 32.54
C LEU A 242 -14.50 -16.33 31.04
N PRO A 243 -14.76 -17.57 30.57
CA PRO A 243 -14.93 -17.83 29.15
C PRO A 243 -15.99 -16.90 28.56
N GLY A 244 -15.68 -16.29 27.42
CA GLY A 244 -16.66 -15.52 26.65
C GLY A 244 -17.73 -16.41 26.02
N ALA A 245 -18.73 -15.79 25.41
CA ALA A 245 -19.79 -16.47 24.67
C ALA A 245 -19.21 -17.49 23.66
N ALA A 246 -19.95 -18.60 23.46
CA ALA A 246 -19.58 -19.63 22.50
C ALA A 246 -19.51 -19.06 21.07
N ILE A 247 -18.54 -19.53 20.29
CA ILE A 247 -18.46 -19.25 18.87
C ILE A 247 -19.55 -20.09 18.18
N VAL A 248 -20.43 -19.42 17.43
CA VAL A 248 -21.54 -20.06 16.73
C VAL A 248 -21.19 -20.16 15.25
N ILE A 249 -21.22 -21.38 14.72
CA ILE A 249 -21.09 -21.65 13.28
C ILE A 249 -22.48 -22.00 12.76
N ARG A 250 -22.90 -21.34 11.68
CA ARG A 250 -24.18 -21.58 11.03
C ARG A 250 -23.95 -21.82 9.56
N GLU A 251 -24.38 -22.97 9.08
CA GLU A 251 -24.44 -23.29 7.66
C GLU A 251 -25.77 -22.81 7.08
N VAL A 252 -25.73 -22.24 5.88
CA VAL A 252 -26.89 -21.73 5.17
C VAL A 252 -26.81 -22.13 3.69
N PRO A 253 -27.93 -22.45 3.03
CA PRO A 253 -27.89 -22.96 1.66
C PRO A 253 -27.49 -21.93 0.61
N THR A 254 -27.83 -20.65 0.81
CA THR A 254 -27.57 -19.58 -0.15
C THR A 254 -26.99 -18.34 0.50
N SER A 255 -26.45 -17.44 -0.32
CA SER A 255 -25.92 -16.15 0.13
C SER A 255 -27.05 -15.21 0.61
N GLU A 256 -28.25 -15.32 0.06
CA GLU A 256 -29.44 -14.61 0.57
C GLU A 256 -29.85 -15.14 1.95
N ASP A 257 -29.73 -16.45 2.20
CA ASP A 257 -29.91 -17.01 3.54
C ASP A 257 -28.84 -16.52 4.53
N GLU A 258 -27.60 -16.32 4.08
CA GLU A 258 -26.55 -15.68 4.88
C GLU A 258 -26.93 -14.25 5.25
N GLY A 259 -27.42 -13.45 4.30
CA GLY A 259 -27.92 -12.10 4.54
C GLY A 259 -29.07 -12.07 5.55
N ARG A 260 -30.06 -12.97 5.40
CA ARG A 260 -31.14 -13.15 6.39
C ARG A 260 -30.60 -13.58 7.76
N GLY A 261 -29.60 -14.46 7.78
CA GLY A 261 -28.93 -14.93 8.97
C GLY A 261 -28.22 -13.80 9.73
N ALA A 262 -27.47 -12.96 9.02
CA ALA A 262 -26.80 -11.80 9.57
C ALA A 262 -27.81 -10.81 10.17
N LEU A 263 -28.90 -10.51 9.46
CA LEU A 263 -29.96 -9.66 9.98
C LEU A 263 -30.58 -10.24 11.26
N ALA A 264 -30.93 -11.52 11.26
CA ALA A 264 -31.51 -12.20 12.42
C ALA A 264 -30.55 -12.17 13.62
N TRP A 265 -29.24 -12.34 13.37
CA TRP A 265 -28.21 -12.23 14.40
C TRP A 265 -28.11 -10.82 14.98
N VAL A 266 -28.05 -9.78 14.14
CA VAL A 266 -28.00 -8.37 14.58
C VAL A 266 -29.24 -8.01 15.39
N GLN A 267 -30.43 -8.43 14.95
CA GLN A 267 -31.67 -8.18 15.68
C GLN A 267 -31.71 -8.92 17.02
N ALA A 268 -31.23 -10.17 17.08
CA ALA A 268 -31.13 -10.91 18.32
C ALA A 268 -30.13 -10.26 19.29
N LEU A 269 -29.00 -9.78 18.78
CA LEU A 269 -28.01 -9.03 19.55
C LEU A 269 -28.61 -7.74 20.12
N ARG A 270 -29.33 -6.97 19.30
CA ARG A 270 -30.01 -5.73 19.75
C ARG A 270 -31.08 -5.99 20.80
N ARG A 271 -31.83 -7.09 20.71
CA ARG A 271 -32.80 -7.48 21.75
C ARG A 271 -32.11 -7.82 23.07
N ARG A 272 -30.96 -8.50 23.02
CA ARG A 272 -30.19 -8.88 24.22
C ARG A 272 -29.40 -7.71 24.81
N GLN A 273 -28.96 -6.78 23.97
CA GLN A 273 -28.16 -5.61 24.35
C GLN A 273 -28.72 -4.35 23.66
N PRO A 274 -29.83 -3.78 24.19
CA PRO A 274 -30.49 -2.61 23.59
C PRO A 274 -29.58 -1.37 23.52
N GLU A 275 -28.60 -1.27 24.41
CA GLU A 275 -27.68 -0.13 24.49
C GLU A 275 -26.42 -0.30 23.63
N LEU A 276 -26.20 -1.47 22.99
CA LEU A 276 -25.00 -1.71 22.20
C LEU A 276 -24.92 -0.74 21.01
N PRO A 277 -23.88 0.09 20.90
CA PRO A 277 -23.69 0.97 19.76
C PRO A 277 -23.42 0.18 18.48
N TRP A 278 -24.06 0.55 17.36
CA TRP A 278 -23.80 -0.09 16.06
C TRP A 278 -22.34 -0.04 15.60
N ARG A 279 -21.61 1.00 16.02
CA ARG A 279 -20.17 1.17 15.76
C ARG A 279 -19.29 0.09 16.40
N ASP A 280 -19.81 -0.62 17.40
CA ASP A 280 -19.10 -1.71 18.08
C ASP A 280 -19.40 -3.07 17.43
N CYS A 281 -20.26 -3.10 16.39
CA CYS A 281 -20.55 -4.27 15.59
C CYS A 281 -19.81 -4.19 14.25
N ALA A 282 -19.15 -5.30 13.86
CA ALA A 282 -18.52 -5.43 12.56
C ALA A 282 -18.94 -6.76 11.91
N VAL A 283 -19.11 -6.72 10.59
CA VAL A 283 -19.26 -7.92 9.75
C VAL A 283 -18.06 -7.96 8.82
N LEU A 284 -17.26 -9.01 8.94
CA LEU A 284 -16.06 -9.23 8.13
C LEU A 284 -16.38 -10.24 7.03
N VAL A 285 -16.06 -9.89 5.80
CA VAL A 285 -16.31 -10.71 4.61
C VAL A 285 -15.05 -10.82 3.77
N ARG A 286 -14.89 -11.94 3.07
CA ARG A 286 -13.69 -12.20 2.27
C ARG A 286 -13.59 -11.34 1.01
N ALA A 287 -14.74 -11.01 0.41
CA ALA A 287 -14.85 -10.32 -0.87
C ALA A 287 -16.11 -9.46 -0.94
N GLY A 288 -16.09 -8.43 -1.80
CA GLY A 288 -17.19 -7.47 -1.93
C GLY A 288 -18.53 -8.12 -2.31
N PHE A 289 -18.53 -9.07 -3.24
CA PHE A 289 -19.77 -9.75 -3.68
C PHE A 289 -20.41 -10.59 -2.56
N VAL A 290 -19.64 -11.05 -1.57
CA VAL A 290 -20.16 -11.74 -0.38
C VAL A 290 -20.89 -10.76 0.55
N ALA A 291 -20.49 -9.48 0.54
CA ALA A 291 -21.12 -8.44 1.34
C ALA A 291 -22.51 -8.05 0.82
N GLU A 292 -22.77 -8.19 -0.48
CA GLU A 292 -23.97 -7.66 -1.15
C GLU A 292 -25.29 -8.14 -0.52
N PRO A 293 -25.55 -9.45 -0.34
CA PRO A 293 -26.81 -9.91 0.25
C PRO A 293 -26.96 -9.50 1.73
N ILE A 294 -25.85 -9.42 2.48
CA ILE A 294 -25.84 -8.94 3.86
C ILE A 294 -26.21 -7.46 3.91
N LEU A 295 -25.59 -6.63 3.06
CA LEU A 295 -25.88 -5.21 2.95
C LEU A 295 -27.33 -4.96 2.56
N ALA A 296 -27.86 -5.72 1.60
CA ALA A 296 -29.25 -5.62 1.16
C ALA A 296 -30.22 -5.91 2.33
N ALA A 297 -30.01 -7.02 3.04
CA ALA A 297 -30.86 -7.41 4.16
C ALA A 297 -30.84 -6.36 5.31
N LEU A 298 -29.65 -5.88 5.69
CA LEU A 298 -29.51 -4.88 6.76
C LEU A 298 -30.13 -3.53 6.36
N ARG A 299 -29.93 -3.08 5.13
CA ARG A 299 -30.52 -1.82 4.62
C ARG A 299 -32.04 -1.90 4.53
N GLN A 300 -32.58 -3.02 4.05
CA GLN A 300 -34.02 -3.24 3.98
C GLN A 300 -34.68 -3.17 5.37
N ALA A 301 -33.97 -3.60 6.41
CA ALA A 301 -34.42 -3.51 7.79
C ALA A 301 -34.16 -2.14 8.47
N GLY A 302 -33.67 -1.14 7.72
CA GLY A 302 -33.36 0.20 8.25
C GLY A 302 -32.17 0.24 9.21
N ILE A 303 -31.29 -0.77 9.18
CA ILE A 303 -30.09 -0.82 10.02
C ILE A 303 -28.99 0.03 9.35
N PRO A 304 -28.38 1.00 10.06
CA PRO A 304 -27.31 1.81 9.50
C PRO A 304 -26.06 0.95 9.28
N VAL A 305 -25.56 0.92 8.04
CA VAL A 305 -24.36 0.17 7.66
C VAL A 305 -23.38 1.07 6.92
N ARG A 306 -22.10 0.99 7.30
CA ARG A 306 -20.99 1.59 6.58
C ARG A 306 -20.12 0.48 6.00
N LEU A 307 -20.01 0.43 4.67
CA LEU A 307 -19.05 -0.45 4.00
C LEU A 307 -17.65 0.17 4.12
N MET A 308 -16.71 -0.57 4.70
CA MET A 308 -15.30 -0.20 4.74
C MET A 308 -14.55 -1.02 3.69
N THR A 309 -13.87 -0.34 2.77
CA THR A 309 -13.00 -0.98 1.78
C THR A 309 -11.57 -0.49 1.93
N ASP A 310 -10.62 -1.30 1.49
CA ASP A 310 -9.20 -0.97 1.40
C ASP A 310 -8.88 0.07 0.31
N ARG A 311 -9.82 0.28 -0.63
CA ARG A 311 -9.75 1.35 -1.61
C ARG A 311 -10.12 2.67 -0.95
N GLU A 312 -9.16 3.59 -0.90
CA GLU A 312 -9.47 5.00 -0.70
C GLU A 312 -10.42 5.46 -1.81
N PRO A 313 -11.50 6.19 -1.48
CA PRO A 313 -12.37 6.75 -2.49
C PRO A 313 -11.55 7.70 -3.37
N GLU A 314 -11.68 7.58 -4.69
CA GLU A 314 -11.07 8.53 -5.61
C GLU A 314 -11.58 9.93 -5.25
N PRO A 315 -10.69 10.93 -5.09
CA PRO A 315 -11.11 12.28 -4.80
C PRO A 315 -12.09 12.77 -5.88
N PRO A 316 -13.13 13.54 -5.52
CA PRO A 316 -14.03 14.15 -6.49
C PRO A 316 -13.25 14.85 -7.60
N LYS A 317 -13.78 14.81 -8.83
CA LYS A 317 -13.17 15.44 -10.02
C LYS A 317 -12.85 16.93 -9.81
N GLU A 318 -13.64 17.61 -8.99
CA GLU A 318 -13.45 18.99 -8.53
C GLU A 318 -12.13 19.15 -7.76
N ILE A 319 -11.85 18.22 -6.84
CA ILE A 319 -10.61 18.20 -6.05
C ILE A 319 -9.43 17.86 -6.96
N LEU A 320 -9.55 16.85 -7.82
CA LEU A 320 -8.50 16.47 -8.76
C LEU A 320 -8.16 17.62 -9.73
N ALA A 321 -9.16 18.34 -10.24
CA ALA A 321 -8.96 19.52 -11.08
C ALA A 321 -8.29 20.67 -10.32
N THR A 322 -8.68 20.90 -9.06
CA THR A 322 -8.06 21.91 -8.20
C THR A 322 -6.58 21.59 -7.95
N ILE A 323 -6.27 20.33 -7.62
CA ILE A 323 -4.88 19.86 -7.45
C ILE A 323 -4.09 20.05 -8.76
N ALA A 324 -4.70 19.76 -9.91
CA ALA A 324 -4.07 19.96 -11.21
C ALA A 324 -3.75 21.44 -11.49
N TRP A 325 -4.66 22.37 -11.16
CA TRP A 325 -4.41 23.81 -11.24
C TRP A 325 -3.27 24.26 -10.31
N LEU A 326 -3.23 23.75 -9.07
CA LEU A 326 -2.15 24.06 -8.13
C LEU A 326 -0.80 23.54 -8.63
N ARG A 327 -0.75 22.31 -9.16
CA ARG A 327 0.46 21.75 -9.77
C ARG A 327 0.95 22.61 -10.93
N LEU A 328 0.05 23.05 -11.81
CA LEU A 328 0.41 23.92 -12.93
C LEU A 328 0.86 25.33 -12.47
N ALA A 329 0.26 25.87 -11.42
CA ALA A 329 0.69 27.15 -10.84
C ALA A 329 2.08 27.05 -10.20
N MET A 330 2.39 25.91 -9.57
CA MET A 330 3.68 25.63 -8.94
C MET A 330 4.78 25.29 -9.95
N SER A 331 4.42 24.78 -11.13
CA SER A 331 5.37 24.49 -12.22
C SER A 331 5.70 25.72 -13.08
N ARG A 332 5.19 26.90 -12.69
CA ARG A 332 5.45 28.17 -13.38
C ARG A 332 6.82 28.71 -12.99
N GLU A 333 7.70 28.81 -13.98
CA GLU A 333 8.98 29.50 -13.85
C GLU A 333 8.90 30.86 -14.56
N ILE A 334 9.65 31.85 -14.05
CA ILE A 334 9.82 33.13 -14.72
C ILE A 334 11.23 33.13 -15.28
N ASP A 335 11.34 33.16 -16.61
CA ASP A 335 12.64 33.38 -17.24
C ASP A 335 13.14 34.76 -16.84
N ARG A 336 14.21 34.78 -16.03
CA ARG A 336 14.78 36.03 -15.49
C ARG A 336 15.43 36.91 -16.56
N LYS A 337 15.74 36.36 -17.75
CA LYS A 337 16.32 37.10 -18.87
C LYS A 337 15.25 37.72 -19.77
N GLU A 338 14.17 36.99 -20.04
CA GLU A 338 13.12 37.44 -20.97
C GLU A 338 11.87 38.01 -20.27
N GLY A 339 11.74 37.84 -18.95
CA GLY A 339 10.56 38.27 -18.18
C GLY A 339 9.29 37.49 -18.50
N ARG A 340 9.40 36.39 -19.26
CA ARG A 340 8.26 35.55 -19.66
C ARG A 340 8.03 34.43 -18.66
N ALA A 341 6.76 34.14 -18.39
CA ALA A 341 6.38 32.95 -17.66
C ALA A 341 6.43 31.74 -18.58
N THR A 342 7.18 30.72 -18.19
CA THR A 342 7.18 29.40 -18.81
C THR A 342 6.59 28.39 -17.82
N TRP A 343 5.96 27.35 -18.35
CA TRP A 343 5.48 26.24 -17.54
C TRP A 343 6.29 25.01 -17.89
N ASP A 344 6.68 24.25 -16.87
CA ASP A 344 7.39 23.00 -17.08
C ASP A 344 6.58 22.06 -18.00
N PRO A 345 7.13 21.63 -19.16
CA PRO A 345 6.49 20.67 -20.05
C PRO A 345 6.11 19.34 -19.36
N ALA A 346 6.77 19.00 -18.25
CA ALA A 346 6.43 17.85 -17.42
C ALA A 346 5.01 17.92 -16.82
N ALA A 347 4.42 19.13 -16.71
CA ALA A 347 3.08 19.35 -16.17
C ALA A 347 1.93 19.21 -17.20
N ASP A 348 2.19 18.66 -18.40
CA ASP A 348 1.17 18.44 -19.45
C ASP A 348 -0.01 17.57 -18.94
N ASP A 349 0.25 16.59 -18.07
CA ASP A 349 -0.80 15.77 -17.43
C ASP A 349 -1.76 16.64 -16.58
N ALA A 350 -1.19 17.53 -15.76
CA ALA A 350 -1.91 18.47 -14.93
C ALA A 350 -2.69 19.46 -15.79
N PHE A 351 -2.09 19.98 -16.86
CA PHE A 351 -2.78 20.88 -17.80
C PHE A 351 -4.01 20.22 -18.43
N ARG A 352 -3.87 18.99 -18.96
CA ARG A 352 -4.99 18.24 -19.56
C ARG A 352 -6.12 18.01 -18.56
N ARG A 353 -5.79 17.56 -17.35
CA ARG A 353 -6.77 17.32 -16.28
C ARG A 353 -7.45 18.61 -15.84
N ALA A 354 -6.69 19.69 -15.70
CA ALA A 354 -7.19 21.01 -15.33
C ALA A 354 -8.18 21.57 -16.37
N CYS A 355 -7.92 21.36 -17.67
CA CYS A 355 -8.78 21.79 -18.77
C CYS A 355 -10.02 20.89 -18.97
N ALA A 356 -9.92 19.60 -18.62
CA ALA A 356 -11.02 18.65 -18.75
C ALA A 356 -12.18 18.92 -17.79
N PHE A 357 -11.91 19.56 -16.63
CA PHE A 357 -12.93 19.83 -15.63
C PHE A 357 -12.80 21.21 -14.95
N PRO A 358 -13.88 22.03 -14.90
CA PRO A 358 -15.08 21.91 -15.73
C PRO A 358 -14.71 21.98 -17.23
N ALA A 359 -15.53 21.39 -18.10
CA ALA A 359 -15.22 21.32 -19.52
C ALA A 359 -15.12 22.72 -20.13
N ARG A 360 -13.98 23.03 -20.77
CA ARG A 360 -13.70 24.34 -21.38
C ARG A 360 -13.75 24.34 -22.91
N GLY A 361 -14.31 23.29 -23.53
CA GLY A 361 -14.30 23.13 -24.99
C GLY A 361 -12.94 22.78 -25.59
N ILE A 362 -11.93 22.50 -24.76
CA ILE A 362 -10.58 22.09 -25.17
C ILE A 362 -10.60 20.57 -25.32
N GLY A 363 -10.80 20.09 -26.57
CA GLY A 363 -10.90 18.67 -26.90
C GLY A 363 -9.58 18.02 -27.35
N GLY A 364 -9.60 16.70 -27.57
CA GLY A 364 -8.42 15.92 -27.96
C GLY A 364 -7.73 16.40 -29.25
N VAL A 365 -8.48 16.94 -30.21
CA VAL A 365 -7.94 17.53 -31.45
C VAL A 365 -7.08 18.76 -31.16
N LEU A 366 -7.51 19.62 -30.23
CA LEU A 366 -6.77 20.82 -29.85
C LEU A 366 -5.51 20.47 -29.05
N PHE A 367 -5.59 19.47 -28.17
CA PHE A 367 -4.40 18.93 -27.49
C PHE A 367 -3.40 18.27 -28.44
N GLY A 368 -3.88 17.64 -29.52
CA GLY A 368 -3.02 17.11 -30.58
C GLY A 368 -2.23 18.22 -31.28
N ARG A 369 -2.91 19.31 -31.64
CA ARG A 369 -2.29 20.48 -32.29
C ARG A 369 -1.37 21.29 -31.37
N LEU A 370 -1.58 21.28 -30.06
CA LEU A 370 -0.69 21.93 -29.09
C LEU A 370 0.63 21.14 -28.88
N ARG A 371 0.70 19.89 -29.35
CA ARG A 371 1.87 19.02 -29.24
C ARG A 371 2.80 19.10 -30.44
N GLU A 372 2.26 19.48 -31.60
CA GLU A 372 2.98 19.82 -32.83
C GLU A 372 3.54 21.24 -32.70
#